data_AF-A0A9E3PQS0-F1
#
_entry.id   AF-A0A9E3PQS0-F1
#
_cell.length_a   1.000
_cell.length_b   1.000
_cell.length_c   1.000
_cell.angle_alpha   90.00
_cell.angle_beta   90.00
_cell.angle_gamma   90.00
#
_symmetry.space_group_name_H-M   'P 1'
#
loop_
_entity.id
_entity.type
_entity.pdbx_description
1 polymer ?
#
loop_
_entity_poly.entity_id
_entity_poly.type
_entity_poly.pdbx_seq_one_letter_code
_entity_poly.pdbx_strand_id
1 'polypeptide(L)'
;MLGNASEAVLEVRPALGGRFLEFSYRAGRFEGRAFYRPDGEGRWRATWFDNRGISFGIAAVLAERTLTSDWGSAETERGRTVYRMLDDGRLEVVDTVTAHDGQAREFARHILSRASSTE
;
A
#
# COMPACT_ATOMS: atom_id res chain seq x y z
N MET A 1 2.08 7.80 -29.27
CA MET A 1 2.62 6.83 -28.28
C MET A 1 1.46 6.35 -27.42
N LEU A 2 1.20 5.05 -27.39
CA LEU A 2 0.18 4.44 -26.53
C LEU A 2 0.93 3.51 -25.59
N GLY A 3 0.93 3.82 -24.29
CA GLY A 3 1.61 3.04 -23.27
C GLY A 3 0.66 1.98 -22.71
N ASN A 4 1.10 0.73 -22.69
CA ASN A 4 0.38 -0.38 -22.07
C ASN A 4 0.15 -0.13 -20.57
N ALA A 5 -0.95 -0.66 -20.04
CA ALA A 5 -1.23 -0.67 -18.61
C ALA A 5 -0.01 -1.17 -17.84
N SER A 6 0.52 -0.34 -16.94
CA SER A 6 1.63 -0.74 -16.08
C SER A 6 1.11 -1.82 -15.12
N GLU A 7 1.62 -3.04 -15.26
CA GLU A 7 1.42 -4.08 -14.27
C GLU A 7 2.01 -3.58 -12.94
N ALA A 8 1.18 -3.51 -11.91
CA ALA A 8 1.62 -3.16 -10.57
C ALA A 8 2.17 -4.41 -9.89
N VAL A 9 3.25 -4.25 -9.12
CA VAL A 9 3.85 -5.33 -8.34
C VAL A 9 3.90 -4.90 -6.89
N LEU A 10 3.44 -5.77 -6.00
CA LEU A 10 3.58 -5.63 -4.56
C LEU A 10 4.31 -6.84 -4.00
N GLU A 11 5.47 -6.61 -3.40
CA GLU A 11 6.23 -7.62 -2.67
C GLU A 11 6.12 -7.33 -1.18
N VAL A 12 5.80 -8.37 -0.39
CA VAL A 12 5.74 -8.27 1.08
C VAL A 12 6.74 -9.26 1.65
N ARG A 13 7.71 -8.77 2.43
CA ARG A 13 8.75 -9.60 3.03
C ARG A 13 9.13 -9.16 4.44
N PRO A 14 9.61 -10.07 5.31
CA PRO A 14 10.25 -9.68 6.56
C PRO A 14 11.47 -8.80 6.29
N ALA A 15 11.66 -7.76 7.10
CA ALA A 15 12.78 -6.84 7.02
C ALA A 15 13.35 -6.54 8.41
N LEU A 16 14.60 -6.07 8.44
CA LEU A 16 15.29 -5.62 9.66
C LEU A 16 15.23 -6.66 10.79
N GLY A 17 15.67 -7.90 10.49
CA GLY A 17 15.65 -9.01 11.44
C GLY A 17 14.25 -9.51 11.80
N GLY A 18 13.27 -9.33 10.91
CA GLY A 18 11.87 -9.73 11.12
C GLY A 18 11.09 -8.81 12.06
N ARG A 19 11.65 -7.65 12.41
CA ARG A 19 10.96 -6.64 13.23
C ARG A 19 9.95 -5.81 12.44
N PHE A 20 10.08 -5.82 11.11
CA PHE A 20 9.19 -5.13 10.19
C PHE A 20 8.76 -6.06 9.05
N LEU A 21 7.63 -5.74 8.43
CA LEU A 21 7.27 -6.17 7.08
C LEU A 21 7.57 -5.03 6.12
N GLU A 22 8.44 -5.26 5.12
CA GLU A 22 8.62 -4.34 4.00
C GLU A 22 7.58 -4.66 2.94
N PHE A 23 6.78 -3.65 2.61
CA PHE A 23 5.91 -3.63 1.45
C PHE A 23 6.66 -2.84 0.38
N SER A 24 7.04 -3.49 -0.72
CA SER A 24 7.71 -2.86 -1.87
C SER A 24 6.74 -2.83 -3.05
N TYR A 25 6.38 -1.64 -3.49
CA TYR A 25 5.39 -1.43 -4.54
C TYR A 25 6.00 -0.74 -5.75
N ARG A 26 5.66 -1.21 -6.95
CA ARG A 26 6.09 -0.65 -8.23
C ARG A 26 4.92 -0.60 -9.21
N ALA A 27 4.72 0.53 -9.87
CA ALA A 27 3.73 0.70 -10.93
C ALA A 27 4.28 1.66 -11.99
N GLY A 28 4.69 1.12 -13.14
CA GLY A 28 5.32 1.91 -14.20
C GLY A 28 6.64 2.52 -13.73
N ARG A 29 6.75 3.85 -13.70
CA ARG A 29 7.93 4.58 -13.19
C ARG A 29 7.84 4.90 -11.69
N PHE A 30 6.69 4.65 -11.06
CA PHE A 30 6.51 4.89 -9.65
C PHE A 30 7.03 3.69 -8.86
N GLU A 31 7.76 3.96 -7.79
CA GLU A 31 8.15 2.98 -6.80
C GLU A 31 8.09 3.57 -5.40
N GLY A 32 7.77 2.73 -4.43
CA GLY A 32 7.94 3.09 -3.04
C GLY A 32 7.82 1.91 -2.12
N ARG A 33 8.16 2.16 -0.86
CA ARG A 33 8.34 1.15 0.17
C ARG A 33 7.73 1.62 1.46
N ALA A 34 7.08 0.71 2.18
CA ALA A 34 6.65 0.94 3.55
C ALA A 34 7.19 -0.15 4.48
N PHE A 35 7.59 0.26 5.68
CA PHE A 35 8.06 -0.64 6.73
C PHE A 35 7.03 -0.72 7.85
N TYR A 36 6.18 -1.74 7.80
CA TYR A 36 5.11 -1.99 8.77
C TYR A 36 5.62 -2.71 10.00
N ARG A 37 5.15 -2.31 11.18
CA ARG A 37 5.33 -3.04 12.44
C ARG A 37 4.00 -3.11 13.20
N PRO A 38 3.76 -4.16 14.00
CA PRO A 38 2.57 -4.24 14.86
C PRO A 38 2.54 -3.08 15.87
N ASP A 39 1.33 -2.57 16.15
CA ASP A 39 1.04 -1.50 17.12
C ASP A 39 -0.19 -1.87 17.99
N GLY A 40 -0.30 -3.15 18.34
CA GLY A 40 -1.45 -3.74 19.04
C GLY A 40 -2.20 -4.75 18.18
N GLU A 41 -3.26 -5.33 18.75
CA GLU A 41 -4.05 -6.36 18.07
C GLU A 41 -4.70 -5.81 16.79
N GLY A 42 -4.36 -6.41 15.65
CA GLY A 42 -4.83 -5.99 14.33
C GLY A 42 -4.34 -4.61 13.88
N ARG A 43 -3.59 -3.87 14.71
CA ARG A 43 -3.11 -2.52 14.41
C ARG A 43 -1.66 -2.53 13.98
N TRP A 44 -1.33 -1.65 13.04
CA TRP A 44 0.00 -1.53 12.48
C TRP A 44 0.38 -0.06 12.33
N ARG A 45 1.67 0.22 12.44
CA ARG A 45 2.25 1.50 12.02
C ARG A 45 3.32 1.27 10.97
N ALA A 46 3.44 2.22 10.05
CA ALA A 46 4.53 2.22 9.09
C ALA A 46 4.96 3.65 8.74
N THR A 47 6.04 3.74 7.99
CA THR A 47 6.39 4.92 7.21
C THR A 47 6.58 4.48 5.77
N TRP A 48 5.92 5.20 4.86
CA TRP A 48 6.08 5.09 3.41
C TRP A 48 7.20 6.02 2.93
N PHE A 49 7.94 5.57 1.91
CA PHE A 49 8.96 6.33 1.19
C PHE A 49 8.82 6.04 -0.30
N ASP A 50 8.85 7.05 -1.16
CA ASP A 50 8.82 6.86 -2.62
C ASP A 50 9.98 7.52 -3.37
N ASN A 51 10.09 7.20 -4.66
CA ASN A 51 11.10 7.76 -5.55
C ASN A 51 10.93 9.24 -5.92
N ARG A 52 9.89 9.91 -5.39
CA ARG A 52 9.75 11.37 -5.46
C ARG A 52 10.40 12.06 -4.26
N GLY A 53 10.96 11.28 -3.32
CA GLY A 53 11.51 11.78 -2.06
C GLY A 53 10.44 12.12 -1.02
N ILE A 54 9.20 11.67 -1.23
CA ILE A 54 8.09 11.91 -0.32
C ILE A 54 8.03 10.78 0.71
N SER A 55 7.67 11.13 1.94
CA SER A 55 7.37 10.15 2.98
C SER A 55 6.07 10.47 3.71
N PHE A 56 5.36 9.42 4.09
CA PHE A 56 4.12 9.52 4.84
C PHE A 56 4.13 8.57 6.02
N GLY A 57 3.73 9.05 7.20
CA GLY A 57 3.35 8.15 8.29
C GLY A 57 2.09 7.37 7.91
N ILE A 58 2.02 6.11 8.32
CA ILE A 58 0.89 5.21 8.10
C ILE A 58 0.38 4.69 9.45
N ALA A 59 -0.93 4.75 9.64
CA ALA A 59 -1.64 3.95 10.63
C ALA A 59 -2.55 2.97 9.88
N ALA A 60 -2.48 1.69 10.24
CA ALA A 60 -3.26 0.67 9.54
C ALA A 60 -3.97 -0.29 10.49
N VAL A 61 -5.10 -0.82 10.02
CA VAL A 61 -5.92 -1.80 10.73
C VAL A 61 -6.17 -2.98 9.79
N LEU A 62 -5.81 -4.17 10.27
CA LEU A 62 -6.14 -5.45 9.65
C LEU A 62 -7.39 -6.01 10.32
N ALA A 63 -8.45 -6.15 9.53
CA ALA A 63 -9.67 -6.84 9.93
C ALA A 63 -9.98 -7.92 8.90
N GLU A 64 -10.10 -9.16 9.37
CA GLU A 64 -10.33 -10.34 8.53
C GLU A 64 -9.32 -10.46 7.37
N ARG A 65 -9.75 -10.14 6.15
CA ARG A 65 -9.00 -10.21 4.90
C ARG A 65 -8.67 -8.83 4.31
N THR A 66 -8.86 -7.77 5.09
CA THR A 66 -8.69 -6.38 4.63
C THR A 66 -7.72 -5.61 5.53
N LEU A 67 -6.63 -5.13 4.94
CA LEU A 67 -5.75 -4.14 5.57
C LEU A 67 -6.15 -2.75 5.05
N THR A 68 -6.58 -1.87 5.95
CA THR A 68 -6.84 -0.46 5.65
C THR A 68 -5.70 0.37 6.20
N SER A 69 -4.98 1.08 5.33
CA SER A 69 -3.84 1.93 5.67
C SER A 69 -4.18 3.39 5.40
N ASP A 70 -4.34 4.18 6.45
CA ASP A 70 -4.45 5.64 6.36
C ASP A 70 -3.04 6.25 6.39
N TRP A 71 -2.74 7.12 5.43
CA TRP A 71 -1.44 7.74 5.27
C TRP A 71 -1.52 9.27 5.21
N GLY A 72 -0.44 9.91 5.62
CA GLY A 72 -0.31 11.37 5.64
C GLY A 72 -0.83 12.01 6.94
N SER A 73 -0.96 13.33 6.95
CA SER A 73 -1.33 14.14 8.11
C SER A 73 -2.08 15.41 7.71
N ALA A 74 -2.46 16.29 8.66
CA ALA A 74 -3.12 17.57 8.34
C ALA A 74 -2.24 18.49 7.50
N GLU A 75 -0.94 18.32 7.63
CA GLU A 75 0.09 19.19 7.07
C GLU A 75 0.61 18.64 5.74
N THR A 76 0.22 17.41 5.38
CA THR A 76 0.63 16.75 4.14
C THR A 76 -0.59 16.32 3.33
N GLU A 77 -0.36 15.84 2.11
CA GLU A 77 -1.38 15.04 1.42
C GLU A 77 -1.84 13.89 2.34
N ARG A 78 -3.14 13.60 2.32
CA ARG A 78 -3.74 12.50 3.08
C ARG A 78 -4.40 11.53 2.13
N GLY A 79 -4.41 10.27 2.49
CA GLY A 79 -5.18 9.30 1.76
C GLY A 79 -5.23 7.97 2.48
N ARG A 80 -5.75 6.99 1.74
CA ARG A 80 -5.98 5.65 2.22
C ARG A 80 -5.72 4.66 1.12
N THR A 81 -5.02 3.60 1.48
CA THR A 81 -4.88 2.39 0.68
C THR A 81 -5.64 1.26 1.34
N VAL A 82 -6.49 0.57 0.57
CA VAL A 82 -7.20 -0.63 1.01
C VAL A 82 -6.66 -1.83 0.26
N TYR A 83 -6.08 -2.78 1.00
CA TYR A 83 -5.65 -4.08 0.49
C TYR A 83 -6.68 -5.12 0.91
N ARG A 84 -7.40 -5.72 -0.06
CA ARG A 84 -8.43 -6.73 0.21
C ARG A 84 -8.11 -8.03 -0.50
N MET A 85 -7.97 -9.10 0.28
CA MET A 85 -7.80 -10.44 -0.27
C MET A 85 -9.16 -10.96 -0.76
N LEU A 86 -9.29 -11.12 -2.08
CA LEU A 86 -10.48 -11.67 -2.73
C LEU A 86 -10.61 -13.18 -2.47
N ASP A 87 -11.77 -13.73 -2.77
CA ASP A 87 -12.07 -15.16 -2.53
C ASP A 87 -11.24 -16.09 -3.42
N ASP A 88 -10.87 -15.62 -4.61
CA ASP A 88 -10.02 -16.33 -5.56
C ASP A 88 -8.51 -16.22 -5.25
N GLY A 89 -8.14 -15.60 -4.12
CA GLY A 89 -6.77 -15.44 -3.67
C GLY A 89 -5.98 -14.31 -4.33
N ARG A 90 -6.62 -13.50 -5.20
CA ARG A 90 -6.06 -12.25 -5.69
C ARG A 90 -6.17 -11.15 -4.64
N LEU A 91 -5.32 -10.14 -4.76
CA LEU A 91 -5.33 -8.96 -3.89
C LEU A 91 -5.86 -7.76 -4.65
N GLU A 92 -6.97 -7.17 -4.21
CA GLU A 92 -7.37 -5.84 -4.65
C GLU A 92 -6.61 -4.78 -3.84
N VAL A 93 -6.03 -3.80 -4.52
CA VAL A 93 -5.41 -2.62 -3.94
C VAL A 93 -6.13 -1.40 -4.48
N VAL A 94 -6.73 -0.60 -3.60
CA VAL A 94 -7.40 0.66 -3.96
C VAL A 94 -6.74 1.81 -3.22
N ASP A 95 -6.27 2.79 -3.97
CA ASP A 95 -5.68 4.01 -3.43
C ASP A 95 -6.62 5.20 -3.63
N THR A 96 -6.87 5.90 -2.52
CA THR A 96 -7.70 7.09 -2.46
C THR A 96 -6.92 8.23 -1.83
N VAL A 97 -7.13 9.44 -2.34
CA VAL A 97 -6.62 10.68 -1.74
C VAL A 97 -7.80 11.47 -1.16
N THR A 98 -7.59 12.14 -0.03
CA THR A 98 -8.55 13.09 0.52
C THR A 98 -8.32 14.44 -0.17
N ALA A 99 -9.26 14.87 -1.00
CA ALA A 99 -9.22 16.17 -1.65
C ALA A 99 -9.42 17.31 -0.64
N HIS A 100 -9.13 18.54 -1.05
CA HIS A 100 -9.27 19.73 -0.20
C HIS A 100 -10.69 19.97 0.31
N ASP A 101 -11.70 19.47 -0.39
CA ASP A 101 -13.12 19.49 0.00
C ASP A 101 -13.47 18.41 1.04
N GLY A 102 -12.49 17.63 1.50
CA GLY A 102 -12.66 16.52 2.42
C GLY A 102 -13.18 15.23 1.78
N GLN A 103 -13.44 15.22 0.47
CA GLN A 103 -13.93 14.03 -0.22
C GLN A 103 -12.79 13.07 -0.56
N ALA A 104 -13.04 11.77 -0.39
CA ALA A 104 -12.13 10.74 -0.87
C ALA A 104 -12.30 10.55 -2.39
N ARG A 105 -11.18 10.53 -3.12
CA ARG A 105 -11.14 10.30 -4.57
C ARG A 105 -10.18 9.17 -4.88
N GLU A 106 -10.68 8.11 -5.51
CA GLU A 106 -9.85 7.01 -6.03
C GLU A 106 -8.96 7.53 -7.15
N PHE A 107 -7.66 7.22 -7.09
CA PHE A 107 -6.71 7.56 -8.15
C PHE A 107 -5.99 6.34 -8.71
N ALA A 108 -6.00 5.21 -8.01
CA ALA A 108 -5.47 3.95 -8.52
C ALA A 108 -6.26 2.75 -7.97
N ARG A 109 -6.37 1.73 -8.82
CA ARG A 109 -6.92 0.41 -8.48
C ARG A 109 -6.16 -0.66 -9.24
N HIS A 110 -5.73 -1.69 -8.51
CA HIS A 110 -5.03 -2.83 -9.07
C HIS A 110 -5.58 -4.14 -8.50
N ILE A 111 -5.69 -5.15 -9.36
CA ILE A 111 -5.94 -6.53 -8.93
C ILE A 111 -4.67 -7.32 -9.18
N LEU A 112 -4.01 -7.75 -8.10
CA LEU A 112 -2.73 -8.43 -8.13
C LEU A 112 -2.92 -9.93 -7.96
N SER A 113 -2.30 -10.70 -8.84
CA SER A 113 -2.16 -12.15 -8.67
C SER A 113 -0.93 -12.46 -7.82
N ARG A 114 -0.96 -13.56 -7.07
CA ARG A 114 0.26 -14.06 -6.43
C ARG A 114 1.28 -14.39 -7.52
N ALA A 115 2.50 -13.88 -7.38
CA ALA A 115 3.61 -14.34 -8.19
C ALA A 115 3.78 -15.85 -7.97
N SER A 116 3.83 -16.62 -9.04
CA SER A 116 4.25 -18.02 -8.98
C SER A 116 5.68 -18.07 -8.48
N SER A 117 5.92 -18.75 -7.36
CA SER A 117 7.27 -19.05 -6.89
C SER A 117 7.94 -19.90 -7.97
N THR A 118 8.87 -19.33 -8.73
CA THR A 118 9.82 -20.13 -9.49
C THR A 118 10.88 -20.58 -8.50
N GLU A 119 10.89 -21.87 -8.19
CA GLU A 119 11.99 -22.54 -7.47
C GLU A 119 13.30 -22.47 -8.26
#